data_AF-A0A0P6ST04-F1
#
_entry.id   AF-A0A0P6ST04-F1
#
_cell.length_a   1.000
_cell.length_b   1.000
_cell.length_c   1.000
_cell.angle_alpha   90.00
_cell.angle_beta   90.00
_cell.angle_gamma   90.00
#
_symmetry.space_group_name_H-M   'P 1'
#
loop_
_entity.id
_entity.type
_entity.pdbx_description
1 polymer ?
#
loop_
_entity_poly.entity_id
_entity_poly.type
_entity_poly.pdbx_seq_one_letter_code
_entity_poly.pdbx_strand_id
1 'polypeptide(L)' 'MNYLEYALAYLERELEIIDNEVIEVELPDGDWEFVPNPCYEEGLHDSPYYRSQVAKDILDIKGLLGR' A
#
# COMPACT_ATOMS: atom_id res chain seq x y z
N MET A 1 -15.53 -7.72 11.49
CA MET A 1 -14.34 -7.82 10.61
C MET A 1 -13.41 -8.87 11.20
N ASN A 2 -13.12 -9.94 10.46
CA ASN A 2 -12.14 -10.97 10.87
C ASN A 2 -10.75 -10.32 10.84
N TYR A 3 -9.90 -10.55 11.84
CA TYR A 3 -8.55 -9.98 11.90
C TYR A 3 -7.72 -10.27 10.64
N LEU A 4 -7.95 -11.40 9.97
CA LEU A 4 -7.31 -11.74 8.70
C LEU A 4 -7.75 -10.83 7.54
N GLU A 5 -9.02 -10.44 7.48
CA GLU A 5 -9.52 -9.51 6.44
C GLU A 5 -8.97 -8.11 6.68
N TYR A 6 -8.85 -7.69 7.95
CA TYR A 6 -8.21 -6.42 8.30
C TYR A 6 -6.73 -6.42 7.93
N ALA A 7 -6.00 -7.49 8.25
CA ALA A 7 -4.59 -7.64 7.89
C ALA A 7 -4.40 -7.67 6.37
N LEU A 8 -5.29 -8.35 5.63
CA LEU A 8 -5.25 -8.35 4.17
C LEU A 8 -5.43 -6.95 3.60
N ALA A 9 -6.46 -6.21 4.06
CA ALA A 9 -6.73 -4.86 3.60
C ALA A 9 -5.57 -3.90 3.92
N TYR A 10 -4.92 -4.09 5.08
CA TYR A 10 -3.72 -3.35 5.44
C TYR A 10 -2.57 -3.62 4.44
N LEU A 11 -2.24 -4.90 4.19
CA LEU A 11 -1.14 -5.24 3.30
C LEU A 11 -1.39 -4.84 1.84
N GLU A 12 -2.64 -4.95 1.37
CA GLU A 12 -3.02 -4.48 0.04
C GLU A 12 -2.84 -2.96 -0.09
N ARG A 13 -3.12 -2.20 0.98
CA ARG A 13 -2.81 -0.77 1.05
C ARG A 13 -1.31 -0.49 1.07
N GLU A 14 -0.50 -1.28 1.78
CA GLU A 14 0.96 -1.11 1.76
C GLU A 14 1.52 -1.32 0.35
N LEU A 15 1.01 -2.30 -0.41
CA LEU A 15 1.39 -2.46 -1.82
C LEU A 15 1.03 -1.23 -2.66
N GLU A 16 -0.16 -0.66 -2.44
CA GLU A 16 -0.57 0.57 -3.12
C GLU A 16 0.37 1.73 -2.79
N ILE A 17 0.80 1.89 -1.53
CA ILE A 17 1.75 2.92 -1.13
C ILE A 17 3.11 2.69 -1.79
N ILE A 18 3.62 1.45 -1.79
CA ILE A 18 4.88 1.08 -2.45
C ILE A 18 4.86 1.46 -3.94
N ASP A 19 3.73 1.24 -4.61
CA ASP A 19 3.58 1.53 -6.03
C ASP A 19 3.34 3.02 -6.33
N ASN A 20 3.01 3.84 -5.32
CA ASN A 20 2.63 5.24 -5.46
C ASN A 20 3.39 6.14 -4.47
N GLU A 21 4.65 6.43 -4.79
CA GLU A 21 5.47 7.41 -4.05
C GLU A 21 4.87 8.83 -4.07
N VAL A 22 4.12 9.16 -5.13
CA VAL A 22 3.40 10.42 -5.28
C VAL A 22 1.92 10.16 -5.50
N ILE A 23 1.07 11.06 -5.01
CA ILE A 23 -0.38 11.02 -5.19
C ILE A 23 -0.85 12.29 -5.91
N GLU A 24 -1.92 12.16 -6.67
CA GLU A 24 -2.59 13.28 -7.31
C GLU A 24 -3.58 13.92 -6.32
N VAL A 25 -3.50 15.24 -6.16
CA VAL A 25 -4.41 16.02 -5.31
C VAL A 25 -5.04 17.15 -6.11
N GLU A 26 -6.33 17.36 -5.90
CA GLU A 26 -7.07 18.49 -6.47
C GLU A 26 -6.82 19.74 -5.60
N LEU A 27 -6.34 20.80 -6.23
CA LEU A 27 -6.11 22.09 -5.61
C LEU A 27 -7.43 22.88 -5.49
N PRO A 28 -7.51 23.88 -4.59
CA PRO A 28 -8.73 24.67 -4.38
C PRO A 28 -9.22 25.44 -5.63
N ASP A 29 -8.37 25.63 -6.63
CA ASP A 29 -8.67 26.28 -7.90
C ASP A 29 -9.16 25.30 -8.99
N GLY A 30 -9.18 24.00 -8.70
CA GLY A 30 -9.61 22.93 -9.61
C GLY A 30 -8.49 22.35 -10.47
N ASP A 31 -7.24 22.80 -10.29
CA ASP A 31 -6.07 22.17 -10.91
C ASP A 31 -5.65 20.92 -10.13
N TRP A 32 -4.87 20.05 -10.78
CA TRP A 32 -4.35 18.82 -10.16
C TRP A 32 -2.82 18.88 -10.04
N GLU A 33 -2.29 18.47 -8.90
CA GLU A 33 -0.86 18.43 -8.62
C GLU A 33 -0.44 17.05 -8.09
N PHE A 34 0.76 16.61 -8.45
CA PHE A 34 1.39 15.44 -7.84
C PHE A 34 2.21 15.87 -6.63
N VAL A 35 1.81 15.39 -5.45
CA VAL A 35 2.51 15.63 -4.19
C VAL A 35 3.08 14.32 -3.63
N PRO A 36 4.13 14.37 -2.80
CA PRO A 36 4.62 13.19 -2.10
C PRO A 36 3.48 12.51 -1.31
N ASN A 37 3.38 11.19 -1.45
CA ASN A 37 2.40 10.42 -0.70
C ASN A 37 2.74 10.50 0.80
N PRO A 38 1.85 11.03 1.66
CA PRO A 38 2.14 11.20 3.08
C PRO A 38 2.27 9.88 3.84
N CYS A 39 1.83 8.76 3.25
CA CYS A 39 2.01 7.43 3.82
C CYS A 39 3.30 6.75 3.32
N TYR A 40 3.98 7.32 2.33
CA TYR A 40 5.23 6.78 1.82
C TYR A 40 6.38 7.13 2.77
N GLU A 41 7.30 6.18 2.90
CA GLU A 41 8.43 6.25 3.83
C GLU A 41 9.66 5.73 3.09
N GLU A 42 10.60 6.64 2.81
CA GLU A 42 11.87 6.34 2.16
C GLU A 42 12.71 5.40 3.04
N GLY A 43 13.32 4.38 2.44
CA GLY A 43 14.04 3.31 3.13
C GLY A 43 13.16 2.10 3.49
N LEU A 44 11.83 2.29 3.59
CA LEU A 44 10.87 1.21 3.83
C LEU A 44 10.14 0.83 2.53
N HIS A 45 9.43 1.78 1.93
CA HIS A 45 8.52 1.53 0.80
C HIS A 45 9.27 1.40 -0.55
N ASP A 46 10.48 1.96 -0.67
CA ASP A 46 11.40 1.74 -1.79
C ASP A 46 12.18 0.41 -1.68
N SER A 47 12.09 -0.28 -0.54
CA SER A 47 12.85 -1.49 -0.28
C SER A 47 12.29 -2.70 -1.06
N PRO A 48 13.07 -3.34 -1.96
CA PRO A 48 12.63 -4.54 -2.66
C PRO A 48 12.33 -5.72 -1.71
N TYR A 49 13.03 -5.75 -0.57
CA TYR A 49 12.81 -6.75 0.47
C TYR A 49 11.43 -6.57 1.12
N TYR A 50 11.09 -5.33 1.50
CA TYR A 50 9.80 -5.03 2.11
C TYR A 50 8.65 -5.34 1.15
N ARG A 51 8.73 -4.93 -0.12
CA ARG A 51 7.75 -5.31 -1.16
C ARG A 51 7.55 -6.82 -1.25
N SER A 52 8.65 -7.57 -1.26
CA SER A 52 8.60 -9.04 -1.36
C SER A 52 7.93 -9.67 -0.14
N GLN A 53 8.17 -9.11 1.05
CA GLN A 53 7.54 -9.55 2.30
C GLN A 53 6.03 -9.31 2.27
N VAL A 54 5.59 -8.09 1.93
CA VAL A 54 4.17 -7.74 1.81
C VAL A 54 3.45 -8.65 0.80
N ALA A 55 4.03 -8.86 -0.38
CA ALA A 55 3.44 -9.72 -1.41
C ALA A 55 3.27 -11.18 -0.95
N LYS A 56 4.25 -11.70 -0.21
CA LYS A 56 4.18 -13.05 0.38
C LYS A 56 3.08 -13.12 1.44
N ASP A 57 3.01 -12.15 2.35
CA ASP A 57 2.04 -12.16 3.44
C ASP A 57 0.59 -12.06 2.91
N ILE A 58 0.37 -11.31 1.83
CA ILE A 58 -0.92 -11.28 1.12
C ILE A 58 -1.28 -12.67 0.58
N LEU A 59 -0.33 -13.35 -0.06
CA LEU A 59 -0.56 -14.69 -0.60
C LEU A 59 -0.90 -15.68 0.52
N ASP A 60 -0.15 -15.64 1.62
CA ASP A 60 -0.36 -16.52 2.78
C ASP A 60 -1.75 -16.27 3.41
N ILE A 61 -2.15 -15.00 3.60
CA ILE A 61 -3.47 -14.66 4.14
C ILE A 61 -4.60 -15.04 3.19
N LYS A 62 -4.45 -14.82 1.88
CA LYS A 62 -5.43 -15.27 0.87
C LYS A 62 -5.61 -16.79 0.93
N GLY A 63 -4.51 -17.54 1.05
CA GLY A 63 -4.53 -18.98 1.27
C GLY A 63 -5.29 -19.39 2.55
N LEU A 64 -5.07 -18.70 3.67
CA LEU A 64 -5.79 -18.94 4.93
C LEU A 64 -7.29 -18.62 4.83
N LEU A 65 -7.66 -17.63 4.01
CA LEU A 65 -9.05 -17.27 3.73
C LEU A 65 -9.70 -18.16 2.66
N GLY A 66 -8.94 -19.04 2.01
CA GLY A 66 -9.40 -19.91 0.92
C GLY A 66 -9.69 -19.16 -0.38
N ARG A 67 -8.93 -18.11 -0.68
CA ARG A 67 -9.04 -17.26 -1.88
C ARG A 67 -7.83 -17.39 -2.80
#